data_AF-A0A7X7BKJ5-F1
#
_entry.id   AF-A0A7X7BKJ5-F1
#
_cell.length_a   1.000
_cell.length_b   1.000
_cell.length_c   1.000
_cell.angle_alpha   90.00
_cell.angle_beta   90.00
_cell.angle_gamma   90.00
#
_symmetry.space_group_name_H-M   'P 1'
#
loop_
_entity.id
_entity.type
_entity.pdbx_description
1 polymer ?
#
loop_
_entity_poly.entity_id
_entity_poly.type
_entity_poly.pdbx_seq_one_letter_code
_entity_poly.pdbx_strand_id
1 'polypeptide(L)'
;KGYVIRNRHKQDRRIIILYLTKKSLRVIKLYARIYEELFMQALKNMDQTEVDVIINTITNINQLLDTNFYEGIESDEEDQE
;
A
#
# COMPACT_ATOMS: atom_id res chain seq x y z
N LYS A 1 -10.24 -13.95 7.47
CA LYS A 1 -10.45 -12.54 7.94
C LYS A 1 -11.71 -11.85 7.36
N GLY A 2 -12.22 -12.29 6.19
CA GLY A 2 -13.51 -11.82 5.67
C GLY A 2 -13.49 -10.44 5.01
N TYR A 3 -12.33 -10.02 4.47
CA TYR A 3 -12.18 -8.73 3.80
C TYR A 3 -12.40 -8.81 2.29
N VAL A 4 -12.18 -9.98 1.69
CA VAL A 4 -12.21 -10.16 0.23
C VAL A 4 -13.15 -11.31 -0.12
N ILE A 5 -13.89 -11.15 -1.22
CA ILE A 5 -14.69 -12.19 -1.88
C ILE A 5 -13.89 -12.67 -3.09
N ARG A 6 -13.75 -13.99 -3.23
CA ARG A 6 -13.06 -14.61 -4.36
C ARG A 6 -14.10 -15.19 -5.32
N ASN A 7 -14.04 -14.80 -6.59
CA ASN A 7 -14.86 -15.39 -7.63
C ASN A 7 -13.95 -16.02 -8.69
N ARG A 8 -14.21 -17.28 -9.06
CA ARG A 8 -13.44 -17.94 -10.12
C ARG A 8 -14.00 -17.54 -11.47
N HIS A 9 -13.13 -17.19 -12.42
CA HIS A 9 -13.58 -16.86 -13.75
C HIS A 9 -14.28 -18.08 -14.40
N LYS A 10 -15.34 -17.83 -15.16
CA LYS A 10 -16.19 -18.90 -15.71
C LYS A 10 -15.49 -19.73 -16.79
N GLN A 11 -14.61 -19.12 -17.57
CA GLN A 11 -13.90 -19.78 -18.67
C GLN A 11 -12.57 -20.41 -18.23
N ASP A 12 -11.88 -19.82 -17.24
CA ASP A 12 -10.65 -20.37 -16.69
C ASP A 12 -10.65 -20.25 -15.15
N ARG A 13 -10.75 -21.39 -14.47
CA ARG A 13 -10.84 -21.46 -13.01
C ARG A 13 -9.53 -21.12 -12.28
N ARG A 14 -8.41 -20.99 -13.01
CA ARG A 14 -7.12 -20.53 -12.49
C ARG A 14 -7.12 -19.03 -12.24
N ILE A 15 -7.97 -18.30 -12.97
CA ILE A 15 -8.16 -16.86 -12.78
C ILE A 15 -9.12 -16.64 -11.59
N ILE A 16 -8.61 -15.97 -10.55
CA ILE A 16 -9.38 -15.59 -9.36
C ILE A 16 -9.57 -14.08 -9.38
N ILE A 17 -10.82 -13.64 -9.46
CA ILE A 17 -11.20 -12.24 -9.36
C ILE A 17 -11.47 -11.94 -7.88
N LEU A 18 -10.82 -10.91 -7.36
CA LEU A 18 -10.96 -10.46 -5.97
C LEU A 18 -11.88 -9.24 -5.91
N TYR A 19 -12.87 -9.29 -5.03
CA TYR A 19 -13.75 -8.17 -4.73
C TYR A 19 -13.65 -7.79 -3.26
N LEU A 20 -13.74 -6.50 -2.96
CA LEU A 20 -13.79 -6.04 -1.57
C LEU A 20 -15.17 -6.31 -0.97
N THR A 21 -15.19 -6.80 0.26
CA THR A 21 -16.42 -6.88 1.05
C THR A 21 -16.83 -5.50 1.56
N LYS A 22 -18.10 -5.34 1.96
CA LYS A 22 -18.56 -4.15 2.71
C LYS A 22 -17.73 -3.89 3.98
N LYS A 23 -17.27 -4.96 4.65
CA LYS A 23 -16.40 -4.88 5.82
C LYS A 23 -15.06 -4.23 5.45
N SER A 24 -14.43 -4.69 4.36
CA SER A 24 -13.17 -4.13 3.88
C SER A 24 -13.31 -2.68 3.45
N LEU A 25 -14.39 -2.32 2.76
CA LEU A 25 -14.63 -0.92 2.37
C LEU A 25 -14.70 0.02 3.58
N ARG A 26 -15.30 -0.40 4.70
CA ARG A 26 -15.31 0.39 5.94
C ARG A 26 -13.91 0.56 6.52
N VAL A 27 -13.13 -0.52 6.53
CA VAL A 27 -11.77 -0.51 7.04
C VAL A 27 -10.87 0.41 6.19
N ILE A 28 -10.98 0.34 4.86
CA ILE A 28 -10.25 1.24 3.95
C ILE A 28 -10.60 2.70 4.24
N LYS A 29 -11.88 3.04 4.40
CA LYS A 29 -12.30 4.40 4.74
C LYS A 29 -11.73 4.86 6.09
N LEU A 30 -11.70 3.98 7.08
CA LEU A 30 -11.11 4.28 8.39
C LEU A 30 -9.61 4.55 8.26
N TYR A 31 -8.86 3.68 7.59
CA TYR A 31 -7.44 3.86 7.38
C TYR A 31 -7.12 5.11 6.58
N ALA A 32 -7.90 5.42 5.53
CA ALA A 32 -7.73 6.64 4.75
C ALA A 32 -7.80 7.89 5.65
N ARG A 33 -8.81 7.96 6.54
CA ARG A 33 -8.93 9.05 7.52
C ARG A 33 -7.75 9.09 8.49
N ILE A 34 -7.32 7.93 9.00
CA ILE A 34 -6.16 7.87 9.91
C ILE A 34 -4.90 8.41 9.23
N TYR A 35 -4.64 7.99 7.99
CA TYR A 35 -3.47 8.47 7.25
C TYR A 35 -3.55 9.96 6.94
N GLU A 36 -4.72 10.46 6.55
CA GLU A 36 -4.95 11.88 6.33
C GLU A 36 -4.60 12.70 7.59
N GLU A 37 -5.16 12.35 8.74
CA GLU A 37 -4.86 13.02 10.02
C GLU A 37 -3.38 12.90 10.40
N LEU A 38 -2.78 11.74 10.16
CA LEU A 38 -1.36 11.50 10.43
C LEU A 38 -0.47 12.43 9.59
N PHE A 39 -0.73 12.53 8.29
CA PHE A 39 0.02 13.40 7.39
C PHE A 39 -0.20 14.87 7.70
N MET A 40 -1.45 15.29 7.96
CA MET A 40 -1.73 16.67 8.38
C MET A 40 -0.94 17.04 9.64
N GLN A 41 -0.88 16.14 10.62
CA GLN A 41 -0.14 16.40 11.85
C GLN A 41 1.38 16.37 11.64
N ALA A 42 1.89 15.50 10.77
CA ALA A 42 3.32 15.42 10.43
C ALA A 42 3.81 16.68 9.71
N LEU A 43 2.98 17.28 8.85
CA LEU A 43 3.31 18.45 8.03
C LEU A 43 2.94 19.79 8.68
N LYS A 44 2.30 19.78 9.85
CA LYS A 44 1.61 20.95 10.46
C LYS A 44 2.44 22.24 10.57
N ASN A 45 3.75 22.14 10.78
CA ASN A 45 4.63 23.29 10.99
C ASN A 45 5.67 23.44 9.88
N MET A 46 5.49 22.77 8.75
CA MET A 46 6.40 22.84 7.62
C MET A 46 5.97 23.95 6.67
N ASP A 47 6.95 24.62 6.08
CA ASP A 47 6.69 25.52 4.96
C ASP A 47 6.47 24.74 3.65
N GLN A 48 6.03 25.44 2.60
CA GLN A 48 5.74 24.80 1.32
C GLN A 48 6.99 24.15 0.69
N THR A 49 8.16 24.75 0.89
CA THR A 49 9.43 24.23 0.34
C THR A 49 9.80 22.91 1.01
N GLU A 50 9.65 22.83 2.33
CA GLU A 50 9.89 21.61 3.11
C GLU A 50 8.92 20.49 2.71
N VAL A 51 7.64 20.82 2.52
CA VAL A 51 6.64 19.86 2.01
C VAL A 51 7.01 19.35 0.63
N ASP A 52 7.43 20.23 -0.29
CA ASP A 52 7.83 19.84 -1.64
C ASP A 52 9.07 18.92 -1.64
N VAL A 53 10.03 19.17 -0.74
CA VAL A 53 11.20 18.29 -0.55
C VAL A 53 10.76 16.90 -0.10
N ILE A 54 9.81 16.79 0.84
CA ILE A 54 9.27 15.50 1.29
C ILE A 54 8.55 14.77 0.15
N ILE A 55 7.71 15.48 -0.61
CA ILE A 55 7.00 14.90 -1.76
C ILE A 55 8.00 14.34 -2.78
N ASN A 56 9.05 15.11 -3.11
CA ASN A 56 10.09 14.66 -4.03
C ASN A 56 10.84 13.44 -3.49
N THR A 57 11.16 13.44 -2.19
CA THR A 57 11.86 12.33 -1.53
C THR A 57 11.04 11.04 -1.60
N ILE A 58 9.76 11.10 -1.22
CA ILE A 58 8.85 9.95 -1.27
C ILE A 58 8.64 9.48 -2.72
N THR A 59 8.54 10.41 -3.67
CA THR A 59 8.39 10.09 -5.10
C THR A 59 9.59 9.32 -5.63
N ASN A 60 10.82 9.76 -5.31
CA ASN A 60 12.04 9.08 -5.72
C ASN A 60 12.14 7.67 -5.12
N ILE A 61 11.75 7.50 -3.86
CA ILE A 61 11.67 6.19 -3.21
C ILE A 61 10.64 5.31 -3.94
N ASN A 62 9.46 5.85 -4.24
CA ASN A 62 8.42 5.08 -4.93
C ASN A 62 8.86 4.64 -6.33
N GLN A 63 9.54 5.52 -7.08
CA GLN A 63 10.12 5.18 -8.38
C GLN A 63 11.15 4.06 -8.27
N LEU A 64 11.98 4.06 -7.23
CA LEU A 64 12.90 2.95 -6.97
C LEU A 64 12.12 1.65 -6.73
N LEU A 65 11.07 1.68 -5.92
CA LEU A 65 10.25 0.49 -5.62
C LEU A 65 9.48 -0.05 -6.84
N ASP A 66 9.14 0.80 -7.81
CA ASP A 66 8.52 0.40 -9.08
C ASP A 66 9.51 -0.29 -10.03
N THR A 67 10.82 -0.24 -9.75
CA THR A 67 11.82 -1.02 -10.47
C THR A 67 11.90 -2.46 -9.93
N ASN A 68 12.78 -3.26 -10.51
CA ASN A 68 13.15 -4.59 -9.99
C ASN A 68 13.98 -4.51 -8.70
N PHE A 69 13.70 -3.54 -7.82
CA PHE A 69 14.46 -3.28 -6.60
C PHE A 69 14.59 -4.53 -5.71
N TYR A 70 13.56 -5.37 -5.69
CA TYR A 70 13.55 -6.61 -4.92
C TYR A 70 14.26 -7.79 -5.62
N GLU A 71 14.67 -7.67 -6.89
CA GLU A 71 15.44 -8.72 -7.56
C GLU A 71 16.88 -8.75 -7.02
N GLY A 72 17.29 -9.88 -6.44
CA GLY A 72 18.64 -10.05 -5.87
C GLY A 72 18.78 -9.59 -4.42
N ILE A 73 17.71 -9.08 -3.80
CA ILE A 73 17.60 -8.99 -2.35
C ILE A 73 17.03 -10.35 -1.90
N GLU A 74 17.91 -11.31 -1.62
CA GLU A 74 17.50 -12.56 -0.96
C GLU A 74 16.77 -12.20 0.34
N SER A 75 15.59 -12.78 0.56
CA SER A 75 14.95 -12.69 1.86
C SER A 75 15.81 -13.46 2.84
N ASP A 76 16.40 -12.79 3.83
CA ASP A 76 17.04 -13.42 5.01
C ASP A 76 16.02 -14.22 5.89
N GLU A 77 14.90 -14.67 5.32
CA GLU A 77 13.83 -15.42 6.00
C GLU A 77 13.88 -16.93 5.68
N GLU A 78 15.02 -17.46 5.26
CA GLU A 78 15.36 -18.87 5.50
C GLU A 78 16.27 -18.95 6.71
N ASP A 79 15.71 -18.91 7.93
CA ASP A 79 16.28 -19.50 9.15
C ASP A 79 15.41 -19.15 10.38
N GLN A 80 14.17 -19.65 10.41
CA GLN A 80 13.46 -19.93 11.66
C GLN A 80 12.22 -20.82 11.44
N GLU A 81 12.37 -22.07 11.92
CA GLU A 81 11.43 -23.21 12.08
C GLU A 81 11.39 -24.29 10.99
#